data_AF-A0A2W4QPH8-F1
#
_entry.id   AF-A0A2W4QPH8-F1
#
_cell.length_a   1.000
_cell.length_b   1.000
_cell.length_c   1.000
_cell.angle_alpha   90.00
_cell.angle_beta   90.00
_cell.angle_gamma   90.00
#
_symmetry.space_group_name_H-M   'P 1'
#
loop_
_entity.id
_entity.type
_entity.pdbx_description
1 polymer ?
#
loop_
_entity_poly.entity_id
_entity_poly.type
_entity_poly.pdbx_seq_one_letter_code
_entity_poly.pdbx_strand_id
1 'polypeptide(L)'
;MLPARSRAAPVRRHPPFFAKGRTMSMLFEQNEWIFFAARAAMLAVALLGFAVAFASWQRSGRRDMQRMFDETRSLRELTQHLAEQVASLQSRIEDSRELAAAAAAPAMRGYDFALQLAQRGASPEEIVKASGVTRHEAQLLAQLHNPSRH
;
A
#
# COMPACT_ATOMS: atom_id res chain seq x y z
N MET A 1 -69.52 92.49 -58.98
CA MET A 1 -68.24 92.54 -58.25
C MET A 1 -68.50 92.37 -56.77
N LEU A 2 -68.18 91.20 -56.20
CA LEU A 2 -67.99 90.94 -54.76
C LEU A 2 -67.48 89.48 -54.62
N PRO A 3 -66.27 89.23 -54.10
CA PRO A 3 -65.69 87.88 -54.08
C PRO A 3 -66.05 87.11 -52.80
N ALA A 4 -66.41 85.83 -52.97
CA ALA A 4 -66.64 84.88 -51.88
C ALA A 4 -65.30 84.51 -51.21
N ARG A 5 -65.20 84.81 -49.92
CA ARG A 5 -63.99 84.68 -49.10
C ARG A 5 -63.87 83.24 -48.57
N SER A 6 -62.98 82.46 -49.17
CA SER A 6 -62.64 81.10 -48.73
C SER A 6 -61.91 81.12 -47.38
N ARG A 7 -62.49 80.48 -46.35
CA ARG A 7 -61.90 80.32 -45.01
C ARG A 7 -61.05 79.04 -44.99
N ALA A 8 -59.72 79.20 -45.06
CA ALA A 8 -58.77 78.12 -44.80
C ALA A 8 -58.68 77.83 -43.30
N ALA A 9 -58.80 76.56 -42.91
CA ALA A 9 -58.63 76.10 -41.54
C ALA A 9 -57.14 75.99 -41.18
N PRO A 10 -56.73 76.33 -39.94
CA PRO A 10 -55.34 76.22 -39.51
C PRO A 10 -54.95 74.77 -39.21
N VAL A 11 -54.08 74.21 -40.03
CA VAL A 11 -53.39 72.93 -39.77
C VAL A 11 -52.44 73.12 -38.59
N ARG A 12 -52.80 72.59 -37.41
CA ARG A 12 -51.92 72.54 -36.24
C ARG A 12 -50.79 71.55 -36.51
N ARG A 13 -49.58 72.06 -36.77
CA ARG A 13 -48.35 71.26 -36.78
C ARG A 13 -47.90 71.03 -35.33
N HIS A 14 -47.96 69.79 -34.86
CA HIS A 14 -47.32 69.39 -33.61
C HIS A 14 -45.80 69.36 -33.78
N PRO A 15 -45.01 69.89 -32.84
CA PRO A 15 -43.56 69.78 -32.88
C PRO A 15 -43.10 68.35 -32.51
N PRO A 16 -41.99 67.85 -33.10
CA PRO A 16 -41.44 66.55 -32.77
C PRO A 16 -40.75 66.58 -31.39
N PHE A 17 -41.38 65.97 -30.38
CA PHE A 17 -40.83 65.83 -29.02
C PHE A 17 -39.80 64.67 -28.87
N PHE A 18 -39.37 64.03 -29.95
CA PHE A 18 -38.59 62.78 -29.93
C PHE A 18 -37.10 62.96 -30.23
N ALA A 19 -36.39 63.83 -29.51
CA ALA A 19 -34.93 63.95 -29.64
C ALA A 19 -34.14 63.75 -28.34
N LYS A 20 -34.78 63.79 -27.17
CA LYS A 20 -34.07 63.80 -25.87
C LYS A 20 -33.82 62.42 -25.24
N GLY A 21 -34.39 61.34 -25.80
CA GLY A 21 -34.25 59.98 -25.25
C GLY A 21 -33.02 59.20 -25.71
N ARG A 22 -32.28 59.66 -26.72
CA ARG A 22 -31.22 58.86 -27.38
C ARG A 22 -29.86 58.92 -26.69
N THR A 23 -29.60 59.95 -25.90
CA THR A 23 -28.33 60.11 -25.18
C THR A 23 -28.33 59.40 -23.83
N MET A 24 -29.50 59.25 -23.19
CA MET A 24 -29.59 58.49 -21.94
C MET A 24 -29.38 56.98 -22.17
N SER A 25 -29.91 56.39 -23.24
CA SER A 25 -29.72 54.96 -23.51
C SER A 25 -28.26 54.56 -23.76
N MET A 26 -27.46 55.40 -24.41
CA MET A 26 -26.03 55.09 -24.64
C MET A 26 -25.20 55.02 -23.35
N LEU A 27 -25.52 55.84 -22.34
CA LEU A 27 -24.82 55.80 -21.05
C LEU A 27 -25.19 54.56 -20.23
N PHE A 28 -26.44 54.09 -20.33
CA PHE A 28 -26.86 52.85 -19.68
C PHE A 28 -26.19 51.63 -20.32
N GLU A 29 -26.12 51.55 -21.66
CA GLU A 29 -25.43 50.44 -22.33
C GLU A 29 -23.94 50.40 -22.01
N GLN A 30 -23.27 51.57 -21.97
CA GLN A 30 -21.85 51.62 -21.63
C GLN A 30 -21.56 51.09 -20.22
N ASN A 31 -22.41 51.41 -19.25
CA ASN A 31 -22.26 50.91 -17.88
C ASN A 31 -22.47 49.39 -17.78
N GLU A 32 -23.42 48.84 -18.53
CA GLU A 32 -23.71 47.40 -18.54
C GLU A 32 -22.53 46.58 -19.08
N TRP A 33 -21.88 47.04 -20.15
CA TRP A 33 -20.67 46.40 -20.68
C TRP A 33 -19.52 46.42 -19.68
N ILE A 34 -19.36 47.50 -18.92
CA ILE A 34 -18.33 47.61 -17.88
C ILE A 34 -18.59 46.60 -16.75
N PHE A 35 -19.84 46.46 -16.29
CA PHE A 35 -20.19 45.46 -15.28
C PHE A 35 -19.98 44.02 -15.77
N PHE A 36 -20.35 43.74 -17.02
CA PHE A 36 -20.13 42.43 -17.62
C PHE A 36 -18.64 42.11 -17.75
N ALA A 37 -17.84 43.05 -18.26
CA ALA A 37 -16.40 42.91 -18.40
C ALA A 37 -15.71 42.74 -17.03
N ALA A 38 -16.11 43.53 -16.03
CA ALA A 38 -15.58 43.41 -14.67
C ALA A 38 -15.88 42.04 -14.06
N ARG A 39 -17.10 41.53 -14.22
CA ARG A 39 -17.49 40.20 -13.75
C ARG A 39 -16.71 39.09 -14.47
N ALA A 40 -16.58 39.19 -15.78
CA ALA A 40 -15.81 38.24 -16.57
C ALA A 40 -14.33 38.23 -16.16
N ALA A 41 -13.73 39.41 -15.94
CA ALA A 41 -12.37 39.54 -15.46
C ALA A 41 -12.19 38.92 -14.07
N MET A 42 -13.13 39.16 -13.14
CA MET A 42 -13.11 38.57 -11.80
C MET A 42 -13.15 37.04 -11.86
N LEU A 43 -14.02 36.48 -12.70
CA LEU A 43 -14.11 35.03 -12.91
C LEU A 43 -12.84 34.45 -13.54
N ALA A 44 -12.26 35.13 -14.51
CA ALA A 44 -11.02 34.71 -15.15
C ALA A 44 -9.86 34.66 -14.14
N VAL A 45 -9.73 35.68 -13.29
CA VAL A 45 -8.71 35.72 -12.23
C VAL A 45 -8.93 34.60 -11.21
N ALA A 46 -10.17 34.37 -10.79
CA ALA A 46 -10.50 33.27 -9.88
C ALA A 46 -10.15 31.90 -10.48
N LEU A 47 -10.47 31.69 -11.76
CA LEU A 47 -10.16 30.45 -12.47
C LEU A 47 -8.65 30.24 -12.62
N LEU A 48 -7.90 31.29 -12.94
CA LEU A 48 -6.43 31.28 -13.00
C LEU A 48 -5.81 30.94 -11.65
N GLY A 49 -6.29 31.58 -10.57
CA GLY A 49 -5.85 31.29 -9.21
C GLY A 49 -6.10 29.83 -8.83
N PHE A 50 -7.30 29.32 -9.13
CA PHE A 50 -7.64 27.92 -8.90
C PHE A 50 -6.77 26.97 -9.72
N ALA A 51 -6.54 27.25 -11.00
CA ALA A 51 -5.68 26.43 -11.86
C ALA A 51 -4.23 26.38 -11.35
N VAL A 52 -3.68 27.51 -10.90
CA VAL A 52 -2.33 27.57 -10.31
C VAL A 52 -2.26 26.80 -9.00
N ALA A 53 -3.24 26.97 -8.12
CA ALA A 53 -3.31 26.23 -6.85
C ALA A 53 -3.45 24.72 -7.08
N PHE A 54 -4.26 24.32 -8.06
CA PHE A 54 -4.42 22.92 -8.42
C PHE A 54 -3.14 22.34 -9.02
N ALA A 55 -2.46 23.09 -9.90
CA ALA A 55 -1.19 22.67 -10.49
C ALA A 55 -0.07 22.57 -9.44
N SER A 56 -0.02 23.50 -8.47
CA SER A 56 0.96 23.43 -7.37
C SER A 56 0.67 22.26 -6.45
N TRP A 57 -0.60 21.98 -6.13
CA TRP A 57 -0.99 20.78 -5.39
C TRP A 57 -0.56 19.52 -6.14
N GLN A 58 -0.91 19.37 -7.43
CA GLN A 58 -0.52 18.18 -8.20
C GLN A 58 0.99 17.96 -8.20
N ARG A 59 1.79 19.03 -8.27
CA ARG A 59 3.26 18.93 -8.17
C ARG A 59 3.72 18.42 -6.81
N SER A 60 3.11 18.88 -5.72
CA SER A 60 3.41 18.40 -4.37
C SER A 60 2.94 16.94 -4.18
N GLY A 61 1.73 16.61 -4.62
CA GLY A 61 1.18 15.26 -4.51
C GLY A 61 1.98 14.20 -5.28
N ARG A 62 2.58 14.57 -6.43
CA ARG A 62 3.49 13.69 -7.17
C ARG A 62 4.72 13.30 -6.35
N ARG A 63 5.28 14.22 -5.56
CA ARG A 63 6.46 13.94 -4.73
C ARG A 63 6.12 13.00 -3.57
N ASP A 64 4.95 13.16 -2.97
CA ASP A 64 4.49 12.28 -1.89
C ASP A 64 4.15 10.88 -2.39
N MET A 65 3.52 10.76 -3.57
CA MET A 65 3.33 9.46 -4.21
C MET A 65 4.66 8.77 -4.50
N GLN A 66 5.67 9.49 -5.01
CA GLN A 66 7.00 8.92 -5.25
C GLN A 66 7.62 8.37 -3.97
N ARG A 67 7.55 9.11 -2.85
CA ARG A 67 8.05 8.64 -1.55
C ARG A 67 7.34 7.37 -1.08
N MET A 68 6.02 7.31 -1.21
CA MET A 68 5.24 6.11 -0.86
C MET A 68 5.59 4.91 -1.75
N PHE A 69 5.84 5.13 -3.04
CA PHE A 69 6.30 4.07 -3.95
C PHE A 69 7.72 3.60 -3.62
N ASP A 70 8.62 4.50 -3.24
CA ASP A 70 9.98 4.14 -2.84
C ASP A 70 9.98 3.39 -1.50
N GLU A 71 9.15 3.80 -0.55
CA GLU A 71 8.98 3.12 0.74
C GLU A 71 8.32 1.74 0.58
N THR A 72 7.34 1.60 -0.30
CA THR A 72 6.75 0.28 -0.61
C THR A 72 7.71 -0.63 -1.37
N ARG A 73 8.57 -0.09 -2.24
CA ARG A 73 9.65 -0.85 -2.88
C ARG A 73 10.68 -1.34 -1.87
N SER A 74 11.16 -0.48 -0.97
CA SER A 74 12.14 -0.87 0.03
C SER A 74 11.58 -1.90 1.02
N LEU A 75 10.30 -1.78 1.40
CA LEU A 75 9.59 -2.81 2.17
C LEU A 75 9.52 -4.13 1.42
N ARG A 76 9.23 -4.11 0.12
CA ARG A 76 9.17 -5.33 -0.71
C ARG A 76 10.54 -6.00 -0.79
N GLU A 77 11.60 -5.23 -1.02
CA GLU A 77 12.98 -5.74 -1.04
C GLU A 77 13.37 -6.36 0.31
N LEU A 78 13.00 -5.69 1.42
CA LEU A 78 13.25 -6.21 2.76
C LEU A 78 12.49 -7.52 3.02
N THR A 79 11.23 -7.62 2.59
CA THR A 79 10.46 -8.87 2.73
C THR A 79 11.05 -10.01 1.88
N GLN A 80 11.57 -9.72 0.69
CA GLN A 80 12.24 -10.71 -0.15
C GLN A 80 13.54 -11.20 0.51
N HIS A 81 14.38 -10.30 1.02
CA HIS A 81 15.58 -10.68 1.74
C HIS A 81 15.30 -11.50 3.00
N LEU A 82 14.28 -11.14 3.77
CA LEU A 82 13.87 -11.94 4.93
C LEU A 82 13.36 -13.32 4.51
N ALA A 83 12.59 -13.41 3.43
CA ALA A 83 12.12 -14.70 2.90
C ALA A 83 13.28 -15.59 2.46
N GLU A 84 14.28 -15.03 1.78
CA GLU A 84 15.51 -15.74 1.38
C GLU A 84 16.31 -16.22 2.61
N GLN A 85 16.46 -15.37 3.62
CA GLN A 85 17.15 -15.74 4.86
C GLN A 85 16.42 -16.87 5.59
N VAL A 86 15.09 -16.80 5.71
CA VAL A 86 14.28 -17.86 6.34
C VAL A 86 14.40 -19.17 5.55
N ALA A 87 14.32 -19.12 4.21
CA ALA A 87 14.52 -20.29 3.38
C ALA A 87 15.91 -20.92 3.56
N SER A 88 16.97 -20.09 3.66
CA SER A 88 18.33 -20.57 3.90
C SER A 88 18.50 -21.22 5.28
N LEU A 89 17.86 -20.68 6.31
CA LEU A 89 17.88 -21.25 7.66
C LEU A 89 17.12 -22.57 7.71
N GLN A 90 15.98 -22.64 7.01
CA GLN A 90 15.18 -23.86 6.92
C GLN A 90 15.97 -24.99 6.24
N SER A 91 16.69 -24.70 5.14
CA SER A 91 17.58 -25.65 4.49
C SER A 91 18.65 -26.17 5.45
N ARG A 92 19.31 -25.29 6.21
CA ARG A 92 20.35 -25.68 7.18
C ARG A 92 19.82 -26.54 8.32
N ILE A 93 18.59 -26.27 8.78
CA ILE A 93 17.95 -27.08 9.81
C ILE A 93 17.63 -28.47 9.28
N GLU A 94 17.14 -28.56 8.04
CA GLU A 94 16.85 -29.85 7.40
C GLU A 94 18.13 -30.67 7.19
N ASP A 95 19.20 -30.04 6.68
CA ASP A 95 20.51 -30.69 6.52
C ASP A 95 21.04 -31.20 7.88
N SER A 96 20.91 -30.37 8.93
CA SER A 96 21.34 -30.75 10.28
C SER A 96 20.52 -31.89 10.88
N ARG A 97 19.22 -31.95 10.57
CA ARG A 97 18.34 -33.05 10.98
C ARG A 97 18.67 -34.34 10.25
N GLU A 98 18.95 -34.26 8.95
CA GLU A 98 19.34 -35.42 8.15
C GLU A 98 20.69 -35.99 8.64
N LEU A 99 21.66 -35.11 8.92
CA LEU A 99 22.94 -35.48 9.53
C LEU A 99 22.77 -36.11 10.92
N ALA A 100 21.91 -35.53 11.78
CA ALA A 100 21.63 -36.09 13.10
C ALA A 100 20.91 -37.45 13.02
N ALA A 101 19.97 -37.60 12.10
CA ALA A 101 19.28 -38.87 11.86
C ALA A 101 20.23 -39.95 11.32
N ALA A 102 21.13 -39.59 10.39
CA ALA A 102 22.16 -40.48 9.88
C ALA A 102 23.17 -40.89 10.97
N ALA A 103 23.50 -39.99 11.89
CA ALA A 103 24.38 -40.28 13.04
C ALA A 103 23.71 -41.13 14.13
N ALA A 104 22.38 -41.05 14.29
CA ALA A 104 21.63 -41.82 15.28
C ALA A 104 21.33 -43.27 14.82
N ALA A 105 21.28 -43.53 13.51
CA ALA A 105 20.92 -44.84 12.96
C ALA A 105 21.86 -46.01 13.39
N PRO A 106 23.20 -45.84 13.47
CA PRO A 106 24.09 -46.88 13.99
C PRO A 106 23.94 -47.12 15.49
N ALA A 107 23.69 -46.05 16.26
CA ALA A 107 23.52 -46.12 17.71
C ALA A 107 22.23 -46.85 18.11
N MET A 108 21.13 -46.68 17.36
CA MET A 108 19.90 -47.45 17.57
C MET A 108 20.09 -48.96 17.36
N ARG A 109 20.84 -49.38 16.33
CA ARG A 109 21.11 -50.82 16.12
C ARG A 109 21.93 -51.45 17.24
N GLY A 110 22.91 -50.72 17.77
CA GLY A 110 23.67 -51.16 18.94
C GLY A 110 22.79 -51.31 20.17
N TYR A 111 21.89 -50.34 20.39
CA TYR A 111 20.95 -50.36 21.50
C TYR A 111 19.94 -51.53 21.44
N ASP A 112 19.35 -51.80 20.26
CA ASP A 112 18.42 -52.92 20.07
C ASP A 112 19.11 -54.27 20.34
N PHE A 113 20.37 -54.40 19.93
CA PHE A 113 21.18 -55.58 20.22
C PHE A 113 21.55 -55.70 21.70
N ALA A 114 21.86 -54.58 22.36
CA ALA A 114 22.08 -54.52 23.81
C ALA A 114 20.84 -54.96 24.59
N LEU A 115 19.64 -54.55 24.14
CA LEU A 115 18.36 -54.92 24.73
C LEU A 115 18.12 -56.43 24.65
N GLN A 116 18.39 -57.06 23.50
CA GLN A 116 18.27 -58.51 23.33
C GLN A 116 19.24 -59.29 24.24
N LEU A 117 20.47 -58.80 24.42
CA LEU A 117 21.45 -59.40 25.33
C LEU A 117 21.03 -59.26 26.79
N ALA A 118 20.52 -58.09 27.19
CA ALA A 118 20.00 -57.85 28.53
C ALA A 118 18.81 -58.77 28.85
N GLN A 119 17.89 -58.96 27.90
CA GLN A 119 16.77 -59.90 28.04
C GLN A 119 17.20 -61.37 28.19
N ARG A 120 18.34 -61.74 27.60
CA ARG A 120 18.96 -63.07 27.77
C ARG A 120 19.78 -63.21 29.04
N GLY A 121 19.86 -62.15 29.86
CA GLY A 121 20.55 -62.15 31.14
C GLY A 121 22.07 -62.02 31.05
N ALA A 122 22.60 -61.51 29.93
CA ALA A 122 24.02 -61.22 29.75
C ALA A 122 24.53 -60.23 30.82
N SER A 123 25.81 -60.35 31.19
CA SER A 123 26.41 -59.41 32.16
C SER A 123 26.58 -58.01 31.55
N PRO A 124 26.61 -56.94 32.37
CA PRO A 124 26.85 -55.58 31.87
C PRO A 124 28.14 -55.47 31.05
N GLU A 125 29.19 -56.19 31.43
CA GLU A 125 30.47 -56.23 30.70
C GLU A 125 30.34 -56.90 29.32
N GLU A 126 29.53 -57.95 29.20
CA GLU A 126 29.24 -58.62 27.93
C GLU A 126 28.40 -57.74 27.00
N ILE A 127 27.42 -57.02 27.56
CA ILE A 127 26.57 -56.09 26.82
C ILE A 127 27.43 -54.96 26.21
N VAL A 128 28.30 -54.32 27.00
CA VAL A 128 29.22 -53.27 26.51
C VAL A 128 30.10 -53.78 25.37
N LYS A 129 30.69 -54.96 25.54
CA LYS A 129 31.62 -55.53 24.57
C LYS A 129 30.95 -55.90 23.24
N ALA A 130 29.70 -56.34 23.27
CA ALA A 130 29.01 -56.86 22.09
C ALA A 130 28.18 -55.82 21.34
N SER A 131 27.71 -54.77 22.02
CA SER A 131 26.78 -53.79 21.44
C SER A 131 27.36 -52.37 21.30
N GLY A 132 28.53 -52.10 21.87
CA GLY A 132 29.19 -50.79 21.77
C GLY A 132 28.52 -49.67 22.57
N VAL A 133 27.50 -49.97 23.38
CA VAL A 133 26.87 -49.03 24.32
C VAL A 133 27.78 -48.73 25.51
N THR A 134 27.54 -47.60 26.17
CA THR A 134 28.37 -47.17 27.29
C THR A 134 28.18 -48.07 28.51
N ARG A 135 29.19 -48.15 29.38
CA ARG A 135 29.15 -48.97 30.61
C ARG A 135 27.97 -48.62 31.52
N HIS A 136 27.59 -47.34 31.55
CA HIS A 136 26.46 -46.87 32.34
C HIS A 136 25.12 -47.34 31.77
N GLU A 137 24.94 -47.25 30.44
CA GLU A 137 23.74 -47.75 29.76
C GLU A 137 23.56 -49.26 29.91
N ALA A 138 24.65 -50.03 29.81
CA ALA A 138 24.61 -51.49 30.00
C ALA A 138 24.19 -51.90 31.41
N GLN A 139 24.62 -51.16 32.45
CA GLN A 139 24.19 -51.40 33.83
C GLN A 139 22.70 -51.13 34.02
N LEU A 140 22.19 -50.03 33.45
CA LEU A 140 20.77 -49.70 33.47
C LEU A 140 19.92 -50.76 32.75
N LEU A 141 20.36 -51.21 31.58
CA LEU A 141 19.67 -52.26 30.82
C LEU A 141 19.64 -53.60 31.58
N ALA A 142 20.75 -53.97 32.21
CA ALA A 142 20.83 -55.20 33.01
C ALA A 142 19.93 -55.12 34.26
N GLN A 143 19.87 -53.97 34.94
CA GLN A 143 19.00 -53.78 36.11
C GLN A 143 17.51 -53.81 35.73
N LEU A 144 17.16 -53.18 34.61
CA LEU A 144 15.76 -53.09 34.17
C LEU A 144 15.21 -54.44 33.69
N HIS A 145 16.04 -55.24 33.01
CA HIS A 145 15.61 -56.51 32.42
C HIS A 145 15.97 -57.75 33.24
N ASN A 146 16.79 -57.61 34.28
CA ASN A 146 17.15 -58.71 35.17
C ASN A 146 17.06 -58.30 36.65
N PRO A 147 15.86 -57.94 37.13
CA PRO A 147 15.65 -57.43 38.50
C PRO A 147 15.93 -58.49 39.59
N SER A 148 16.10 -59.75 39.22
CA SER A 148 16.26 -60.90 40.12
C SER A 148 17.72 -61.18 40.52
N ARG A 149 18.68 -60.36 40.08
CA ARG A 149 20.13 -60.59 40.29
C ARG A 149 20.78 -59.63 41.29
N HIS A 150 19.97 -58.94 42.10
CA HIS A 150 20.40 -58.15 43.25
C HIS A 150 20.17 -58.88 44.57
#